data_AF-A0A482JX05-F1
#
_entry.id   AF-A0A482JX05-F1
#
_cell.length_a   1.000
_cell.length_b   1.000
_cell.length_c   1.000
_cell.angle_alpha   90.00
_cell.angle_beta   90.00
_cell.angle_gamma   90.00
#
_symmetry.space_group_name_H-M   'P 1'
#
loop_
_entity.id
_entity.type
_entity.pdbx_description
1 polymer ?
#
loop_
_entity_poly.entity_id
_entity_poly.type
_entity_poly.pdbx_seq_one_letter_code
_entity_poly.pdbx_strand_id
1 'polypeptide(L)' 'MAMAQQRCSTIRISYLACYLHAKHNIQKPLYQFEQGYSLNSPSEISVKLVTTAQNDIEQVFVGGNGYYTETKELNLLKD' A
#
# COMPACT_ATOMS: atom_id res chain seq x y z
N MET A 1 -12.69 2.16 12.97
CA MET A 1 -11.23 2.27 13.25
C MET A 1 -10.34 1.68 12.14
N ALA A 2 -10.88 1.35 10.96
CA ALA A 2 -10.12 0.69 9.86
C ALA A 2 -9.39 1.66 8.91
N MET A 3 -9.90 2.89 8.73
CA MET A 3 -9.35 3.87 7.78
C MET A 3 -7.89 4.29 8.07
N ALA A 4 -7.49 4.35 9.36
CA ALA A 4 -6.14 4.76 9.74
C ALA A 4 -5.10 3.64 9.51
N GLN A 5 -5.50 2.38 9.71
CA GLN A 5 -4.65 1.20 9.48
C GLN A 5 -4.27 1.10 8.00
N GLN A 6 -5.24 1.33 7.11
CA GLN A 6 -5.04 1.22 5.67
C GLN A 6 -4.07 2.29 5.13
N ARG A 7 -4.10 3.54 5.65
CA ARG A 7 -3.19 4.62 5.21
C ARG A 7 -1.71 4.38 5.58
N CYS A 8 -1.44 3.79 6.75
CA CYS A 8 -0.07 3.61 7.22
C CYS A 8 0.66 2.44 6.53
N SER A 9 -0.08 1.42 6.10
CA SER A 9 0.49 0.24 5.46
C SER A 9 0.95 0.51 4.01
N THR A 10 0.21 1.31 3.26
CA THR A 10 0.48 1.58 1.83
C THR A 10 1.85 2.23 1.61
N ILE A 11 2.23 3.18 2.47
CA ILE A 11 3.53 3.86 2.40
C ILE A 11 4.69 2.89 2.63
N ARG A 12 4.57 2.00 3.63
CA ARG A 12 5.62 1.02 3.95
C ARG A 12 5.83 0.00 2.84
N ILE A 13 4.74 -0.50 2.26
CA ILE A 13 4.81 -1.46 1.16
C ILE A 13 5.43 -0.83 -0.10
N SER A 14 5.14 0.45 -0.36
CA SER A 14 5.77 1.20 -1.46
C SER A 14 7.29 1.26 -1.31
N TYR A 15 7.75 1.61 -0.10
CA TYR A 15 9.18 1.66 0.20
C TYR A 15 9.84 0.28 0.04
N LEU A 16 9.18 -0.79 0.49
CA LEU A 16 9.67 -2.15 0.34
C LEU A 16 9.82 -2.55 -1.14
N ALA A 17 8.85 -2.22 -2.00
CA ALA A 17 8.96 -2.46 -3.44
C ALA A 17 10.18 -1.75 -4.04
N CYS A 18 10.36 -0.46 -3.73
CA CYS A 18 11.52 0.31 -4.18
C CYS A 18 12.84 -0.29 -3.68
N TYR A 19 12.89 -0.72 -2.42
CA TYR A 19 14.07 -1.33 -1.81
C TYR A 19 14.44 -2.67 -2.49
N LEU A 20 13.46 -3.54 -2.72
CA LEU A 20 13.68 -4.82 -3.41
C LEU A 20 14.17 -4.60 -4.84
N HIS A 21 13.61 -3.61 -5.54
CA HIS A 21 14.03 -3.23 -6.89
C HIS A 21 15.47 -2.71 -6.90
N ALA A 22 15.78 -1.70 -6.09
CA ALA A 22 17.05 -0.97 -6.16
C ALA A 22 18.22 -1.68 -5.45
N LYS A 23 17.97 -2.44 -4.37
CA LYS A 23 19.03 -3.05 -3.55
C LYS A 23 19.19 -4.54 -3.75
N HIS A 24 18.12 -5.24 -4.13
CA HIS A 24 18.13 -6.70 -4.30
C HIS A 24 17.98 -7.14 -5.75
N ASN A 25 17.85 -6.19 -6.68
CA ASN A 25 17.65 -6.44 -8.11
C ASN A 25 16.45 -7.37 -8.41
N ILE A 26 15.46 -7.41 -7.51
CA ILE A 26 14.23 -8.18 -7.69
C ILE A 26 13.28 -7.27 -8.46
N GLN A 27 13.40 -7.29 -9.77
CA GLN A 27 12.62 -6.47 -10.70
C GLN A 27 11.37 -7.24 -11.12
N LYS A 28 10.19 -6.69 -10.81
CA LYS A 28 8.91 -7.28 -11.20
C LYS A 28 8.04 -6.23 -11.89
N PRO A 29 7.24 -6.62 -12.90
CA PRO A 29 6.29 -5.70 -13.53
C PRO A 29 5.20 -5.24 -12.55
N LEU A 30 4.90 -6.07 -11.54
CA LEU A 30 3.99 -5.79 -10.45
C LEU A 30 4.47 -6.52 -9.19
N TYR A 31 4.53 -5.82 -8.08
CA TYR A 31 4.83 -6.41 -6.76
C TYR A 31 3.52 -6.61 -6.02
N GLN A 32 3.29 -7.83 -5.53
CA GLN A 32 2.16 -8.16 -4.66
C GLN A 32 2.66 -8.44 -3.26
N PHE A 33 2.03 -7.82 -2.28
CA PHE A 33 2.35 -7.97 -0.87
C PHE A 33 1.08 -8.30 -0.09
N GLU A 34 1.20 -9.24 0.82
CA GLU A 34 0.14 -9.64 1.73
C GLU A 34 0.51 -9.24 3.17
N GLN A 35 -0.48 -8.83 3.95
CA GLN A 35 -0.29 -8.46 5.36
C GLN A 35 -1.56 -8.72 6.19
N GLY A 36 -1.43 -8.61 7.51
CA GLY A 36 -2.58 -8.58 8.42
C GLY A 36 -3.15 -9.95 8.81
N TYR A 37 -2.51 -11.06 8.39
CA TYR A 37 -2.90 -12.43 8.78
C TYR A 37 -2.97 -12.62 10.29
N SER A 38 -1.94 -12.18 11.04
CA SER A 38 -1.91 -12.29 12.50
C SER A 38 -2.98 -11.43 13.21
N LEU A 39 -3.65 -10.53 12.50
CA LEU A 39 -4.73 -9.69 13.00
C LEU A 39 -6.11 -10.16 12.52
N ASN A 40 -6.20 -11.34 11.91
CA ASN A 40 -7.41 -11.85 11.22
C ASN A 40 -8.00 -10.83 10.23
N SER A 41 -7.15 -10.00 9.63
CA SER A 41 -7.53 -8.97 8.66
C SER A 41 -6.57 -9.04 7.46
N PRO A 42 -6.59 -10.14 6.69
CA PRO A 42 -5.72 -10.30 5.54
C PRO A 42 -6.02 -9.20 4.52
N SER A 43 -4.96 -8.62 3.97
CA SER A 43 -5.04 -7.57 2.96
C SER A 43 -3.96 -7.77 1.92
N GLU A 44 -4.31 -7.52 0.66
CA GLU A 44 -3.39 -7.53 -0.47
C GLU A 44 -3.15 -6.09 -0.96
N ILE A 45 -1.89 -5.77 -1.23
CA ILE A 45 -1.46 -4.51 -1.81
C ILE A 45 -0.63 -4.80 -3.06
N SER A 46 -0.99 -4.12 -4.15
CA SER A 46 -0.27 -4.17 -5.42
C SER A 46 0.52 -2.88 -5.63
N VAL A 47 1.81 -3.01 -5.96
CA VAL A 47 2.69 -1.88 -6.27
C VAL A 47 3.24 -2.03 -7.68
N LYS A 48 3.09 -0.99 -8.49
CA LYS A 48 3.71 -0.86 -9.81
C LYS A 48 4.77 0.23 -9.77
N LEU A 49 5.99 -0.11 -10.14
CA LEU A 49 7.09 0.83 -10.33
C LEU A 49 7.19 1.17 -11.82
N VAL A 50 7.35 2.46 -12.13
CA VAL A 50 7.75 2.92 -13.47
C VAL A 50 9.21 3.31 -13.39
N THR A 51 10.01 2.79 -14.29
CA THR A 51 11.47 2.97 -14.31
C THR A 51 11.95 3.57 -15.62
N THR A 52 13.08 4.26 -15.56
CA THR A 52 13.83 4.71 -16.75
C THR A 52 14.47 3.53 -17.48
N ALA A 53 15.05 3.81 -18.66
CA ALA A 53 15.89 2.84 -19.36
C ALA A 53 17.16 2.45 -18.56
N GLN A 54 17.60 3.29 -17.63
CA GLN A 54 18.71 3.05 -16.69
C GLN A 54 18.26 2.32 -15.43
N ASN A 55 16.98 1.92 -15.37
CA ASN A 55 16.36 1.21 -14.26
C ASN A 55 16.27 2.05 -12.96
N ASP A 56 16.24 3.38 -13.08
CA ASP A 56 15.94 4.29 -11.98
C ASP A 56 14.43 4.40 -11.79
N ILE A 57 13.95 4.43 -10.54
CA ILE A 57 12.52 4.51 -10.24
C ILE A 57 12.03 5.96 -10.41
N GLU A 58 11.12 6.20 -11.34
CA GLU A 58 10.51 7.51 -11.57
C GLU A 58 9.19 7.68 -10.81
N GLN A 59 8.36 6.63 -10.79
CA GLN A 59 7.01 6.69 -10.20
C GLN A 59 6.63 5.40 -9.49
N VAL A 60 5.81 5.54 -8.46
CA VAL A 60 5.30 4.43 -7.65
C VAL A 60 3.78 4.55 -7.59
N PHE A 61 3.10 3.55 -8.14
CA PHE A 61 1.64 3.43 -8.06
C PHE A 61 1.30 2.33 -7.07
N VAL A 62 0.35 2.62 -6.19
CA VAL A 62 -0.07 1.68 -5.16
C VAL A 62 -1.58 1.52 -5.21
N GLY A 63 -2.01 0.26 -5.26
CA GLY A 63 -3.42 -0.12 -5.31
C GLY A 63 -3.71 -1.24 -4.32
N GLY A 64 -4.99 -1.41 -4.05
CA GLY A 64 -5.51 -2.48 -3.23
C GLY A 64 -7.04 -2.49 -3.30
N ASN A 65 -7.63 -3.59 -2.85
CA ASN A 65 -9.08 -3.69 -2.78
C ASN A 65 -9.60 -3.02 -1.49
N GLY A 66 -10.77 -2.39 -1.60
CA GLY A 66 -11.47 -1.78 -0.47
C GLY A 66 -12.91 -2.25 -0.44
N TYR A 67 -13.48 -2.33 0.77
CA TYR A 67 -14.87 -2.72 0.99
C TYR A 67 -15.57 -1.66 1.82
N TYR A 68 -16.81 -1.35 1.45
CA TYR A 68 -17.66 -0.51 2.28
C TYR A 68 -17.94 -1.21 3.61
N THR A 69 -17.73 -0.51 4.72
CA THR A 69 -18.03 -1.03 6.06
C THR A 69 -19.23 -0.30 6.65
N GLU A 70 -19.11 1.01 6.80
CA GLU A 70 -20.14 1.86 7.38
C GLU A 70 -19.91 3.32 6.96
N THR A 71 -20.96 4.13 7.03
CA THR A 71 -20.89 5.58 6.99
C THR A 71 -21.21 6.09 8.38
N LYS A 72 -20.36 6.96 8.94
CA LYS A 72 -20.59 7.59 10.25
C LYS A 72 -20.77 9.09 10.06
N GLU A 73 -21.91 9.60 10.52
CA GLU A 73 -22.14 11.04 10.64
C GLU A 73 -21.46 11.55 11.91
N LEU A 74 -20.59 12.54 11.75
CA LEU A 74 -19.89 13.17 12.87
C LEU A 74 -20.70 14.35 13.37
N ASN A 75 -21.50 14.14 14.42
CA ASN A 75 -22.18 15.23 15.11
C ASN A 75 -21.19 15.90 16.07
N LEU A 76 -20.59 17.00 15.61
CA LEU A 76 -19.75 17.84 16.45
C LEU A 76 -20.66 18.68 17.35
N LEU A 77 -20.96 18.19 18.56
CA LEU A 77 -21.50 19.05 19.61
C LEU A 77 -20.41 20.06 19.98
N LYS A 78 -20.72 21.35 19.78
CA LYS A 78 -19.91 22.44 20.32
C LYS A 78 -20.32 22.62 21.78
N ASP A 79 -19.47 22.16 22.70
CA ASP A 79 -19.49 22.61 24.09
C ASP A 79 -18.90 24.03 24.20
#